data_AF-A0AAW0XHF5-F1
#
_entry.id   AF-A0AAW0XHF5-F1
#
_cell.length_a   1.000
_cell.length_b   1.000
_cell.length_c   1.000
_cell.angle_alpha   90.00
_cell.angle_beta   90.00
_cell.angle_gamma   90.00
#
_symmetry.space_group_name_H-M   'P 1'
#
loop_
_entity.id
_entity.type
_entity.pdbx_description
1 polymer ?
#
loop_
_entity_poly.entity_id
_entity_poly.type
_entity_poly.pdbx_seq_one_letter_code
_entity_poly.pdbx_strand_id
1 'polypeptide(L)'
;MAEAENSVTSEVHHFSKEELLDPERGAVLSRFDFVYPAYMVVEKCPIISPVIDSDGDLQVTRKKDLHKKEGAVLIEHQSATTLELVGEQVWRGSLFLADFILNYPDIFRDAHILEVASGVGLTSVVAAMLAKQVIISDVDRGDILELISRNIKRNIDLIKAKVEVKEIDFFNHATIEEIMDLKNVSVLLAADVVYHDQLTDAFLRTVLRLMSDPPDKTMYIALEKSRAGNIMRVSGRAPA
;
A
#
# COMPACT_ATOMS: atom_id res chain seq x y z
N MET A 1 -27.02 -4.13 -29.00
CA MET A 1 -25.56 -3.96 -29.11
C MET A 1 -25.07 -3.84 -27.69
N ALA A 2 -24.33 -4.82 -27.17
CA ALA A 2 -23.71 -4.69 -25.86
C ALA A 2 -22.61 -3.62 -25.97
N GLU A 3 -22.64 -2.62 -25.10
CA GLU A 3 -21.52 -1.70 -24.93
C GLU A 3 -20.30 -2.56 -24.58
N ALA A 4 -19.19 -2.36 -25.30
CA ALA A 4 -17.93 -2.97 -24.89
C ALA A 4 -17.59 -2.37 -23.52
N GLU A 5 -17.64 -3.18 -22.46
CA GLU A 5 -17.12 -2.78 -21.16
C GLU A 5 -15.65 -2.40 -21.35
N ASN A 6 -15.33 -1.12 -21.09
CA ASN A 6 -13.97 -0.63 -21.20
C ASN A 6 -13.10 -1.33 -20.15
N SER A 7 -12.16 -2.16 -20.60
CA SER A 7 -11.18 -2.84 -19.76
C SER A 7 -10.00 -1.91 -19.42
N VAL A 8 -9.60 -1.90 -18.15
CA VAL A 8 -8.43 -1.17 -17.62
C VAL A 8 -7.29 -2.17 -17.39
N THR A 9 -6.07 -1.82 -17.80
CA THR A 9 -4.85 -2.65 -17.60
C THR A 9 -3.81 -1.89 -16.79
N SER A 10 -3.02 -2.61 -15.98
CA SER A 10 -1.93 -2.02 -15.20
C SER A 10 -0.69 -1.76 -16.07
N GLU A 11 0.03 -0.67 -15.81
CA GLU A 11 1.32 -0.42 -16.48
C GLU A 11 2.50 -1.22 -15.90
N VAL A 12 2.25 -2.04 -14.87
CA VAL A 12 3.29 -2.77 -14.11
C VAL A 12 3.71 -4.08 -14.80
N HIS A 13 2.90 -4.61 -15.72
CA HIS A 13 3.14 -5.87 -16.46
C HIS A 13 4.48 -5.95 -17.21
N HIS A 14 5.15 -4.82 -17.42
CA HIS A 14 6.45 -4.77 -18.10
C HIS A 14 7.66 -5.03 -17.19
N PHE A 15 7.47 -5.08 -15.86
CA PHE A 15 8.57 -5.05 -14.90
C PHE A 15 8.72 -6.31 -14.03
N SER A 16 7.73 -7.22 -14.02
CA SER A 16 7.74 -8.44 -13.21
C SER A 16 7.86 -9.70 -14.07
N LYS A 17 8.36 -10.79 -13.47
CA LYS A 17 8.14 -12.14 -14.03
C LYS A 17 6.75 -12.58 -13.63
N GLU A 18 5.91 -12.86 -14.62
CA GLU A 18 4.52 -13.26 -14.43
C GLU A 18 4.34 -14.75 -14.70
N GLU A 19 3.58 -15.41 -13.82
CA GLU A 19 3.06 -16.77 -14.04
C GLU A 19 1.53 -16.70 -14.08
N LEU A 20 0.93 -17.32 -15.10
CA LEU A 20 -0.52 -17.38 -15.22
C LEU A 20 -1.08 -18.35 -14.16
N LEU A 21 -1.95 -17.86 -13.27
CA LEU A 21 -2.55 -18.71 -12.23
C LEU A 21 -3.92 -19.24 -12.64
N ASP A 22 -4.77 -18.37 -13.17
CA ASP A 22 -6.12 -18.70 -13.60
C ASP A 22 -6.43 -17.99 -14.92
N PRO A 23 -6.39 -18.71 -16.07
CA PRO A 23 -6.71 -18.14 -17.37
C PRO A 23 -8.15 -17.65 -17.50
N GLU A 24 -9.11 -18.26 -16.79
CA GLU A 24 -10.53 -17.90 -16.89
C GLU A 24 -10.81 -16.58 -16.16
N ARG A 25 -10.09 -16.31 -15.08
CA ARG A 25 -10.18 -15.07 -14.31
C ARG A 25 -9.16 -14.00 -14.72
N GLY A 26 -8.26 -14.30 -15.64
CA GLY A 26 -7.15 -13.40 -16.00
C GLY A 26 -6.18 -13.13 -14.84
N ALA A 27 -6.15 -14.01 -13.84
CA ALA A 27 -5.34 -13.87 -12.64
C ALA A 27 -3.89 -14.31 -12.92
N VAL A 28 -2.96 -13.44 -12.54
CA VAL A 28 -1.52 -13.62 -12.71
C VAL A 28 -0.81 -13.50 -11.37
N LEU A 29 0.28 -14.25 -11.21
CA LEU A 29 1.21 -14.13 -10.10
C LEU A 29 2.45 -13.36 -10.57
N SER A 30 2.64 -12.17 -10.03
CA SER A 30 3.83 -11.37 -10.27
C SER A 30 4.86 -11.52 -9.16
N ARG A 31 6.12 -11.66 -9.55
CA ARG A 31 7.27 -11.57 -8.65
C ARG A 31 7.87 -10.16 -8.67
N PHE A 32 7.88 -9.50 -7.52
CA PHE A 32 8.50 -8.19 -7.30
C PHE A 32 9.77 -8.32 -6.48
N ASP A 33 10.91 -8.29 -7.14
CA ASP A 33 12.22 -8.35 -6.49
C ASP A 33 12.56 -7.04 -5.77
N PHE A 34 13.15 -7.15 -4.58
CA PHE A 34 13.68 -6.02 -3.83
C PHE A 34 15.04 -6.38 -3.21
N VAL A 35 15.84 -5.35 -2.93
CA VAL A 35 17.09 -5.51 -2.18
C VAL A 35 16.80 -5.17 -0.73
N TYR A 36 17.14 -6.07 0.19
CA TYR A 36 17.02 -5.78 1.62
C TYR A 36 17.89 -4.56 1.95
N PRO A 37 17.32 -3.51 2.57
CA PRO A 37 18.11 -2.38 3.04
C PRO A 37 19.22 -2.86 3.98
N ALA A 38 20.38 -2.20 3.93
CA ALA A 38 21.54 -2.64 4.69
C ALA A 38 21.27 -2.83 6.20
N TYR A 39 20.38 -2.05 6.82
CA TYR A 39 20.01 -2.22 8.24
C TYR A 39 19.26 -3.52 8.56
N MET A 40 18.66 -4.17 7.55
CA MET A 40 18.01 -5.48 7.71
C MET A 40 19.00 -6.64 7.57
N VAL A 41 20.24 -6.36 7.14
CA VAL A 41 21.26 -7.37 6.80
C VAL A 41 22.50 -7.23 7.69
N VAL A 42 22.85 -6.00 8.09
CA VAL A 42 24.08 -5.67 8.84
C VAL A 42 23.72 -4.89 10.10
N GLU A 43 24.33 -5.23 11.25
CA GLU A 43 23.98 -4.70 12.58
C GLU A 43 24.21 -3.18 12.77
N LYS A 44 24.98 -2.52 11.91
CA LYS A 44 25.26 -1.08 12.01
C LYS A 44 25.19 -0.41 10.64
N CYS A 45 24.22 0.48 10.46
CA CYS A 45 24.13 1.38 9.31
C CYS A 45 23.69 2.77 9.77
N PRO A 46 24.22 3.85 9.17
CA PRO A 46 23.73 5.20 9.44
C PRO A 46 22.29 5.35 8.93
N ILE A 47 21.46 5.89 9.82
CA ILE A 47 20.08 6.29 9.56
C ILE A 47 20.07 7.48 8.60
N ILE A 48 19.17 7.49 7.63
CA ILE A 48 19.01 8.60 6.67
C ILE A 48 17.54 9.03 6.66
N SER A 49 17.29 10.31 6.85
CA SER A 49 15.96 10.91 6.72
C SER A 49 15.64 11.19 5.24
N PRO A 50 14.37 11.09 4.80
CA PRO A 50 13.98 11.43 3.43
C PRO A 50 14.26 12.92 3.13
N VAL A 51 14.62 13.21 1.88
CA VAL A 51 14.79 14.59 1.40
C VAL A 51 13.44 15.11 0.94
N ILE A 52 13.16 16.38 1.26
CA ILE A 52 11.94 17.09 0.82
C ILE A 52 12.30 17.93 -0.40
N ASP A 53 11.52 17.84 -1.47
CA ASP A 53 11.71 18.66 -2.67
C ASP A 53 11.05 20.05 -2.57
N SER A 54 11.09 20.82 -3.66
CA SER A 54 10.53 22.17 -3.70
C SER A 54 9.00 22.22 -3.54
N ASP A 55 8.32 21.10 -3.83
CA ASP A 55 6.86 20.98 -3.73
C ASP A 55 6.43 20.49 -2.33
N GLY A 56 7.38 20.12 -1.47
CA GLY A 56 7.10 19.54 -0.15
C GLY A 56 6.96 18.01 -0.16
N ASP A 57 7.24 17.36 -1.30
CA ASP A 57 7.12 15.91 -1.45
C ASP A 57 8.38 15.19 -0.98
N LEU A 58 8.23 13.95 -0.47
CA LEU A 58 9.35 13.12 -0.03
C LEU A 58 9.98 12.38 -1.21
N GLN A 59 11.28 12.58 -1.41
CA GLN A 59 12.04 11.87 -2.44
C GLN A 59 12.72 10.61 -1.89
N VAL A 60 12.53 9.48 -2.58
CA VAL A 60 13.18 8.20 -2.28
C VAL A 60 14.54 8.14 -2.96
N THR A 61 15.62 8.20 -2.18
CA THR A 61 16.99 8.03 -2.71
C THR A 61 17.38 6.55 -2.77
N ARG A 62 17.50 5.99 -3.99
CA ARG A 62 17.98 4.62 -4.20
C ARG A 62 19.48 4.52 -3.93
N LYS A 63 19.89 3.78 -2.89
CA LYS A 63 21.32 3.51 -2.62
C LYS A 63 21.86 2.46 -3.61
N LYS A 64 23.11 2.61 -4.02
CA LYS A 64 23.88 1.55 -4.67
C LYS A 64 24.45 0.63 -3.57
N ASP A 65 23.65 -0.27 -3.03
CA ASP A 65 24.11 -1.15 -1.95
C ASP A 65 25.00 -2.29 -2.47
N LEU A 66 26.20 -2.40 -1.89
CA LEU A 66 27.28 -3.33 -2.26
C LEU A 66 27.14 -4.73 -1.60
N HIS A 67 26.13 -4.95 -0.77
CA HIS A 67 25.87 -6.22 -0.07
C HIS A 67 24.43 -6.68 -0.34
N LYS A 68 24.24 -7.41 -1.44
CA LYS A 68 22.91 -7.78 -1.93
C LYS A 68 22.39 -9.04 -1.26
N LYS A 69 21.60 -8.90 -0.20
CA LYS A 69 20.57 -9.90 0.08
C LYS A 69 19.34 -9.47 -0.72
N GLU A 70 18.88 -10.33 -1.61
CA GLU A 70 17.69 -10.10 -2.41
C GLU A 70 16.50 -10.83 -1.78
N GLY A 71 15.32 -10.21 -1.86
CA GLY A 71 14.04 -10.79 -1.50
C GLY A 71 13.05 -10.58 -2.63
N ALA A 72 11.88 -11.20 -2.53
CA ALA A 72 10.79 -10.89 -3.43
C ALA A 72 9.44 -11.03 -2.76
N VAL A 73 8.53 -10.16 -3.16
CA VAL A 73 7.11 -10.26 -2.82
C VAL A 73 6.38 -10.92 -3.99
N LEU A 74 5.53 -11.90 -3.70
CA LEU A 74 4.70 -12.59 -4.68
C LEU A 74 3.26 -12.10 -4.55
N ILE A 75 2.73 -11.47 -5.59
CA ILE A 75 1.39 -10.88 -5.58
C ILE A 75 0.56 -11.48 -6.71
N GLU A 76 -0.54 -12.13 -6.33
CA GLU A 76 -1.65 -12.42 -7.24
C GLU A 76 -2.40 -11.12 -7.52
N HIS A 77 -2.74 -10.89 -8.79
CA HIS A 77 -3.56 -9.77 -9.23
C HIS A 77 -4.22 -10.11 -10.57
N GLN A 78 -5.20 -9.32 -10.99
CA GLN A 78 -5.74 -9.37 -12.34
C GLN A 78 -4.86 -8.56 -13.30
N SER A 79 -4.78 -9.03 -14.55
CA SER A 79 -4.06 -8.34 -15.64
C SER A 79 -4.89 -7.26 -16.33
N ALA A 80 -6.21 -7.41 -16.30
CA ALA A 80 -7.15 -6.41 -16.79
C ALA A 80 -8.44 -6.53 -15.98
N THR A 81 -9.10 -5.42 -15.70
CA THR A 81 -10.37 -5.39 -14.95
C THR A 81 -11.33 -4.36 -15.56
N THR A 82 -12.58 -4.36 -15.12
CA THR A 82 -13.44 -3.18 -15.28
C THR A 82 -13.00 -2.07 -14.33
N LEU A 83 -13.50 -0.85 -14.52
CA LEU A 83 -13.19 0.28 -13.63
C LEU A 83 -13.59 0.02 -12.17
N GLU A 84 -14.64 -0.76 -11.93
CA GLU A 84 -15.11 -1.07 -10.57
C GLU A 84 -14.20 -2.03 -9.80
N LEU A 85 -13.36 -2.77 -10.51
CA LEU A 85 -12.49 -3.82 -9.96
C LEU A 85 -10.99 -3.48 -10.08
N VAL A 86 -10.65 -2.22 -10.35
CA VAL A 86 -9.24 -1.77 -10.49
C VAL A 86 -8.38 -2.02 -9.25
N GLY A 87 -9.00 -2.19 -8.08
CA GLY A 87 -8.31 -2.61 -6.85
C GLY A 87 -7.67 -4.00 -6.95
N GLU A 88 -8.14 -4.86 -7.85
CA GLU A 88 -7.57 -6.19 -8.08
C GLU A 88 -6.29 -6.15 -8.96
N GLN A 89 -5.81 -4.96 -9.35
CA GLN A 89 -4.57 -4.76 -10.11
C GLN A 89 -3.44 -4.17 -9.25
N VAL A 90 -2.19 -4.32 -9.69
CA VAL A 90 -1.04 -3.65 -9.08
C VAL A 90 -0.86 -2.27 -9.68
N TRP A 91 -0.80 -1.23 -8.85
CA TRP A 91 -0.56 0.15 -9.28
C TRP A 91 0.85 0.64 -8.91
N ARG A 92 1.42 1.55 -9.70
CA ARG A 92 2.81 2.02 -9.50
C ARG A 92 3.04 2.73 -8.18
N GLY A 93 2.05 3.47 -7.69
CA GLY A 93 2.09 4.11 -6.38
C GLY A 93 2.33 3.11 -5.25
N SER A 94 1.78 1.89 -5.35
CA SER A 94 2.01 0.83 -4.35
C SER A 94 3.47 0.36 -4.32
N LEU A 95 4.11 0.24 -5.49
CA LEU A 95 5.53 -0.09 -5.60
C LEU A 95 6.41 1.04 -5.08
N PHE A 96 6.04 2.29 -5.36
CA PHE A 96 6.79 3.45 -4.88
C PHE A 96 6.69 3.60 -3.36
N LEU A 97 5.50 3.42 -2.80
CA LEU A 97 5.26 3.46 -1.36
C LEU A 97 5.96 2.28 -0.64
N ALA A 98 5.99 1.10 -1.25
CA ALA A 98 6.77 -0.04 -0.76
C ALA A 98 8.29 0.27 -0.68
N ASP A 99 8.88 0.88 -1.72
CA ASP A 99 10.29 1.29 -1.71
C ASP A 99 10.55 2.33 -0.62
N PHE A 100 9.66 3.31 -0.45
CA PHE A 100 9.75 4.30 0.63
C PHE A 100 9.74 3.63 2.02
N ILE A 101 8.83 2.68 2.26
CA ILE A 101 8.74 1.95 3.53
C ILE A 101 10.06 1.24 3.86
N LEU A 102 10.65 0.55 2.89
CA LEU A 102 11.93 -0.14 3.09
C LEU A 102 13.08 0.84 3.36
N ASN A 103 13.10 2.00 2.72
CA ASN A 103 14.20 2.96 2.87
C ASN A 103 14.16 3.77 4.18
N TYR A 104 13.00 3.90 4.82
CA TYR A 104 12.82 4.76 6.01
C TYR A 104 12.25 3.99 7.21
N PRO A 105 12.97 2.98 7.74
CA PRO A 105 12.47 2.08 8.79
C PRO A 105 12.07 2.79 10.08
N ASP A 106 12.70 3.90 10.44
CA ASP A 106 12.41 4.57 11.72
C ASP A 106 11.00 5.16 11.78
N ILE A 107 10.37 5.36 10.61
CA ILE A 107 8.99 5.81 10.50
C ILE A 107 8.02 4.64 10.78
N PHE A 108 8.36 3.44 10.30
CA PHE A 108 7.43 2.32 10.20
C PHE A 108 7.69 1.22 11.22
N ARG A 109 8.90 1.14 11.78
CA ARG A 109 9.28 0.14 12.77
C ARG A 109 8.42 0.33 14.02
N ASP A 110 7.89 -0.78 14.50
CA ASP A 110 7.01 -0.85 15.67
C ASP A 110 5.69 -0.05 15.55
N ALA A 111 5.40 0.56 14.39
CA ALA A 111 4.18 1.31 14.15
C ALA A 111 2.95 0.39 14.05
N HIS A 112 1.79 0.94 14.38
CA HIS A 112 0.50 0.36 14.02
C HIS A 112 -0.01 1.10 12.79
N ILE A 113 -0.13 0.38 11.69
CA ILE A 113 -0.40 0.92 10.35
C ILE A 113 -1.82 0.54 9.94
N LEU A 114 -2.53 1.47 9.31
CA LEU A 114 -3.72 1.19 8.51
C LEU A 114 -3.44 1.58 7.06
N GLU A 115 -3.54 0.64 6.13
CA GLU A 115 -3.63 0.96 4.69
C GLU A 115 -5.09 0.96 4.26
N VAL A 116 -5.53 2.06 3.65
CA VAL A 116 -6.87 2.22 3.06
C VAL A 116 -6.80 2.15 1.54
N ALA A 117 -7.82 1.54 0.92
CA ALA A 117 -7.83 1.24 -0.52
C ALA A 117 -6.51 0.56 -0.95
N SER A 118 -6.17 -0.51 -0.23
CA SER A 118 -4.89 -1.24 -0.35
C SER A 118 -4.73 -2.00 -1.68
N GLY A 119 -5.81 -2.14 -2.45
CA GLY A 119 -5.88 -2.99 -3.62
C GLY A 119 -5.44 -4.41 -3.26
N VAL A 120 -4.49 -4.95 -4.03
CA VAL A 120 -3.97 -6.31 -3.82
C VAL A 120 -3.07 -6.47 -2.56
N GLY A 121 -2.85 -5.41 -1.79
CA GLY A 121 -2.14 -5.44 -0.50
C GLY A 121 -0.61 -5.46 -0.60
N LEU A 122 -0.03 -5.09 -1.75
CA LEU A 122 1.42 -5.11 -1.97
C LEU A 122 2.18 -4.26 -0.94
N THR A 123 1.78 -2.99 -0.78
CA THR A 123 2.40 -2.07 0.18
C THR A 123 2.31 -2.63 1.59
N SER A 124 1.14 -3.15 1.97
CA SER A 124 0.89 -3.75 3.28
C SER A 124 1.77 -4.95 3.58
N VAL A 125 2.03 -5.83 2.60
CA VAL A 125 2.97 -6.94 2.78
C VAL A 125 4.37 -6.41 3.11
N VAL A 126 4.81 -5.34 2.45
CA VAL A 126 6.10 -4.70 2.70
C VAL A 126 6.13 -3.98 4.05
N ALA A 127 5.08 -3.25 4.40
CA ALA A 127 4.91 -2.63 5.71
C ALA A 127 4.99 -3.66 6.85
N ALA A 128 4.37 -4.82 6.66
CA ALA A 128 4.32 -5.90 7.63
C ALA A 128 5.68 -6.58 7.88
N MET A 129 6.71 -6.29 7.08
CA MET A 129 8.09 -6.73 7.35
C MET A 129 8.77 -5.93 8.48
N LEU A 130 8.23 -4.75 8.81
CA LEU A 130 8.83 -3.76 9.72
C LEU A 130 7.92 -3.37 10.88
N ALA A 131 6.62 -3.25 10.61
CA ALA A 131 5.64 -2.73 11.55
C ALA A 131 5.34 -3.70 12.69
N LYS A 132 4.64 -3.20 13.72
CA LYS A 132 4.11 -4.03 14.81
C LYS A 132 2.77 -4.65 14.43
N GLN A 133 1.90 -3.85 13.82
CA GLN A 133 0.59 -4.28 13.32
C GLN A 133 0.29 -3.56 11.99
N VAL A 134 -0.34 -4.27 11.06
CA VAL A 134 -0.88 -3.70 9.81
C VAL A 134 -2.34 -4.14 9.65
N ILE A 135 -3.23 -3.16 9.62
CA ILE A 135 -4.63 -3.33 9.19
C ILE A 135 -4.68 -2.96 7.72
N ILE A 136 -5.24 -3.86 6.92
CA ILE A 136 -5.18 -3.84 5.46
C ILE A 136 -6.62 -3.76 5.00
N SER A 137 -6.99 -2.71 4.29
CA SER A 137 -8.39 -2.48 3.97
C SER A 137 -8.66 -2.03 2.55
N ASP A 138 -9.80 -2.47 2.05
CA ASP A 138 -10.40 -2.05 0.79
C ASP A 138 -11.93 -2.12 0.93
N VAL A 139 -12.66 -1.64 -0.09
CA VAL A 139 -14.12 -1.80 -0.15
C VAL A 139 -14.44 -3.24 -0.58
N ASP A 140 -15.42 -3.91 0.04
CA ASP A 140 -15.70 -5.32 -0.28
C ASP A 140 -16.45 -5.44 -1.62
N ARG A 141 -15.69 -5.39 -2.71
CA ARG A 141 -16.15 -5.55 -4.09
C ARG A 141 -15.36 -6.64 -4.78
N GLY A 142 -16.07 -7.51 -5.50
CA GLY A 142 -15.44 -8.63 -6.19
C GLY A 142 -14.86 -9.63 -5.20
N ASP A 143 -13.57 -9.94 -5.35
CA ASP A 143 -12.84 -10.92 -4.52
C ASP A 143 -11.71 -10.25 -3.72
N ILE A 144 -11.74 -8.92 -3.54
CA ILE A 144 -10.58 -8.13 -3.11
C ILE A 144 -10.07 -8.49 -1.71
N LEU A 145 -10.96 -8.68 -0.71
CA LEU A 145 -10.54 -9.01 0.66
C LEU A 145 -9.94 -10.43 0.76
N GLU A 146 -10.48 -11.38 0.00
CA GLU A 146 -9.91 -12.72 -0.11
C GLU A 146 -8.58 -12.70 -0.87
N LEU A 147 -8.48 -11.92 -1.96
CA LEU A 147 -7.25 -11.74 -2.73
C LEU A 147 -6.11 -11.18 -1.86
N ILE A 148 -6.39 -10.13 -1.07
CA ILE A 148 -5.46 -9.60 -0.06
C ILE A 148 -5.03 -10.71 0.89
N SER A 149 -5.97 -11.49 1.42
CA SER A 149 -5.68 -12.59 2.35
C SER A 149 -4.80 -13.67 1.73
N ARG A 150 -5.03 -14.03 0.46
CA ARG A 150 -4.17 -14.97 -0.29
C ARG A 150 -2.77 -14.39 -0.48
N ASN A 151 -2.64 -13.11 -0.80
CA ASN A 151 -1.35 -12.43 -0.96
C ASN A 151 -0.55 -12.34 0.35
N ILE A 152 -1.21 -12.05 1.47
CA ILE A 152 -0.59 -12.12 2.80
C ILE A 152 -0.04 -13.52 3.05
N LYS A 153 -0.86 -14.56 2.83
CA LYS A 153 -0.48 -15.96 3.07
C LYS A 153 0.72 -16.39 2.22
N ARG A 154 0.79 -15.94 0.96
CA ARG A 154 1.94 -16.21 0.07
C ARG A 154 3.26 -15.62 0.57
N ASN A 155 3.19 -14.53 1.31
CA ASN A 155 4.35 -13.78 1.78
C ASN A 155 4.57 -13.92 3.29
N ILE A 156 3.97 -14.94 3.93
CA ILE A 156 3.99 -15.09 5.39
C ILE A 156 5.41 -15.17 5.98
N ASP A 157 6.36 -15.73 5.23
CA ASP A 157 7.76 -15.83 5.66
C ASP A 157 8.49 -14.48 5.71
N LEU A 158 7.96 -13.45 5.04
CA LEU A 158 8.48 -12.08 5.07
C LEU A 158 7.83 -11.25 6.19
N ILE A 159 6.63 -11.63 6.61
CA ILE A 159 5.78 -10.88 7.53
C ILE A 159 6.23 -11.11 8.98
N LYS A 160 6.41 -10.01 9.71
CA LYS A 160 6.77 -10.01 11.14
C LYS A 160 5.69 -9.34 12.01
N ALA A 161 4.84 -8.52 11.40
CA ALA A 161 3.75 -7.82 12.06
C ALA A 161 2.53 -8.73 12.33
N LYS A 162 1.68 -8.33 13.27
CA LYS A 162 0.28 -8.78 13.30
C LYS A 162 -0.46 -8.19 12.10
N VAL A 163 -1.15 -9.00 11.32
CA VAL A 163 -1.89 -8.54 10.13
C VAL A 163 -3.37 -8.84 10.25
N GLU A 164 -4.20 -7.91 9.81
CA GLU A 164 -5.66 -8.05 9.75
C GLU A 164 -6.20 -7.46 8.45
N VAL A 165 -7.15 -8.16 7.82
CA VAL A 165 -7.88 -7.67 6.64
C VAL A 165 -9.26 -7.22 7.09
N LYS A 166 -9.65 -6.00 6.69
CA LYS A 166 -10.93 -5.37 7.08
C LYS A 166 -11.53 -4.63 5.89
N GLU A 167 -12.85 -4.52 5.87
CA GLU A 167 -13.53 -3.64 4.92
C GLU A 167 -13.46 -2.18 5.41
N ILE A 168 -13.13 -1.26 4.50
CA ILE A 168 -13.42 0.18 4.68
C ILE A 168 -14.08 0.70 3.41
N ASP A 169 -15.36 1.08 3.53
CA ASP A 169 -16.08 1.79 2.48
C ASP A 169 -16.13 3.29 2.80
N PHE A 170 -15.52 4.11 1.93
CA PHE A 170 -15.51 5.57 2.08
C PHE A 170 -16.91 6.20 1.96
N PHE A 171 -17.87 5.49 1.36
CA PHE A 171 -19.27 5.93 1.28
C PHE A 171 -20.13 5.42 2.44
N ASN A 172 -19.64 4.46 3.23
CA ASN A 172 -20.31 3.90 4.38
C ASN A 172 -19.39 3.83 5.60
N HIS A 173 -19.25 4.97 6.32
CA HIS A 173 -18.39 5.07 7.49
C HIS A 173 -18.74 4.13 8.66
N ALA A 174 -19.88 3.42 8.65
CA ALA A 174 -20.19 2.42 9.64
C ALA A 174 -19.10 1.33 9.71
N THR A 175 -18.50 0.97 8.56
CA THR A 175 -17.42 -0.02 8.51
C THR A 175 -16.18 0.43 9.28
N ILE A 176 -15.94 1.74 9.42
CA ILE A 176 -14.83 2.31 10.17
C ILE A 176 -15.08 2.17 11.68
N GLU A 177 -16.31 2.43 12.11
CA GLU A 177 -16.71 2.39 13.53
C GLU A 177 -16.63 0.97 14.12
N GLU A 178 -16.78 -0.05 13.27
CA GLU A 178 -16.64 -1.45 13.63
C GLU A 178 -15.16 -1.88 13.84
N ILE A 179 -14.19 -1.05 13.40
CA ILE A 179 -12.76 -1.34 13.56
C ILE A 179 -12.28 -0.84 14.92
N MET A 180 -12.32 -1.73 15.92
CA MET A 180 -11.93 -1.43 17.31
C MET A 180 -10.45 -1.04 17.49
N ASP A 181 -9.56 -1.51 16.61
CA ASP A 181 -8.10 -1.40 16.78
C ASP A 181 -7.49 -0.07 16.25
N LEU A 182 -8.31 0.86 15.74
CA LEU A 182 -7.83 2.15 15.21
C LEU A 182 -7.20 3.07 16.27
N LYS A 183 -7.49 2.82 17.55
CA LYS A 183 -6.98 3.62 18.68
C LYS A 183 -5.47 3.58 18.86
N ASN A 184 -4.77 2.62 18.26
CA ASN A 184 -3.31 2.54 18.31
C ASN A 184 -2.66 2.96 16.99
N VAL A 185 -3.45 3.12 15.92
CA VAL A 185 -2.94 3.45 14.58
C VAL A 185 -2.28 4.83 14.63
N SER A 186 -1.00 4.87 14.27
CA SER A 186 -0.19 6.09 14.20
C SER A 186 0.21 6.46 12.77
N VAL A 187 0.07 5.51 11.83
CA VAL A 187 0.43 5.69 10.42
C VAL A 187 -0.71 5.24 9.52
N LEU A 188 -1.08 6.10 8.57
CA LEU A 188 -2.01 5.78 7.50
C LEU A 188 -1.25 5.67 6.17
N LEU A 189 -1.61 4.71 5.33
CA LEU A 189 -1.06 4.51 3.99
C LEU A 189 -2.17 4.54 2.94
N ALA A 190 -1.86 5.09 1.77
CA ALA A 190 -2.71 5.04 0.59
C ALA A 190 -1.85 5.18 -0.68
N ALA A 191 -2.19 4.46 -1.74
CA ALA A 191 -1.50 4.56 -3.03
C ALA A 191 -2.52 4.59 -4.18
N ASP A 192 -2.41 5.59 -5.06
CA ASP A 192 -3.22 5.73 -6.30
C ASP A 192 -4.75 5.67 -6.10
N VAL A 193 -5.23 6.14 -4.94
CA VAL A 193 -6.66 6.14 -4.56
C VAL A 193 -7.47 7.21 -5.31
N VAL A 194 -6.80 8.24 -5.86
CA VAL A 194 -7.42 9.44 -6.43
C VAL A 194 -7.52 9.31 -7.95
N TYR A 195 -8.61 8.73 -8.46
CA TYR A 195 -8.84 8.58 -9.91
C TYR A 195 -10.23 9.05 -10.39
N HIS A 196 -11.16 9.37 -9.48
CA HIS A 196 -12.46 9.98 -9.82
C HIS A 196 -12.95 10.90 -8.68
N ASP A 197 -13.61 12.00 -9.03
CA ASP A 197 -13.92 13.12 -8.10
C ASP A 197 -14.74 12.67 -6.87
N GLN A 198 -15.82 11.91 -7.08
CA GLN A 198 -16.68 11.47 -5.97
C GLN A 198 -15.96 10.57 -4.95
N LEU A 199 -15.07 9.69 -5.44
CA LEU A 199 -14.26 8.83 -4.59
C LEU A 199 -13.24 9.64 -3.81
N THR A 200 -12.65 10.65 -4.45
CA THR A 200 -11.69 11.57 -3.83
C THR A 200 -12.32 12.31 -2.65
N ASP A 201 -13.53 12.83 -2.84
CA ASP A 201 -14.29 13.51 -1.78
C ASP A 201 -14.62 12.58 -0.61
N ALA A 202 -15.05 11.35 -0.91
CA ALA A 202 -15.34 10.35 0.10
C ALA A 202 -14.09 9.95 0.88
N PHE A 203 -13.00 9.65 0.17
CA PHE A 203 -11.68 9.36 0.73
C PHE A 203 -11.19 10.47 1.66
N LEU A 204 -11.24 11.73 1.23
CA LEU A 204 -10.82 12.87 2.07
C LEU A 204 -11.65 12.98 3.35
N ARG A 205 -12.97 12.77 3.29
CA ARG A 205 -13.83 12.74 4.49
C ARG A 205 -13.45 11.61 5.44
N THR A 206 -13.21 10.41 4.91
CA THR A 206 -12.73 9.27 5.69
C THR A 206 -11.38 9.57 6.35
N VAL A 207 -10.42 10.10 5.59
CA VAL A 207 -9.09 10.47 6.12
C VAL A 207 -9.22 11.51 7.23
N LEU A 208 -10.00 12.57 7.04
CA LEU A 208 -10.21 13.58 8.07
C LEU A 208 -10.80 12.98 9.35
N ARG A 209 -11.76 12.06 9.22
CA ARG A 209 -12.33 11.33 10.37
C ARG A 209 -11.27 10.51 11.10
N LEU A 210 -10.49 9.70 10.37
CA LEU A 210 -9.45 8.84 10.92
C LEU A 210 -8.33 9.64 11.61
N MET A 211 -7.90 10.73 10.99
CA MET A 211 -6.84 11.62 11.48
C MET A 211 -7.27 12.43 12.72
N SER A 212 -8.58 12.54 12.97
CA SER A 212 -9.12 13.27 14.13
C SER A 212 -9.17 12.40 15.39
N ASP A 213 -9.06 11.08 15.28
CA ASP A 213 -9.01 10.19 16.44
C ASP A 213 -7.59 10.09 17.01
N PRO A 214 -7.40 10.01 18.34
CA PRO A 214 -6.09 9.74 18.93
C PRO A 214 -5.56 8.34 18.54
N PRO A 215 -4.23 8.13 18.55
CA PRO A 215 -3.16 9.11 18.76
C PRO A 215 -2.98 10.05 17.57
N ASP A 216 -2.03 10.98 17.63
CA ASP A 216 -1.57 11.73 16.46
C ASP A 216 -1.18 10.76 15.34
N LYS A 217 -1.64 11.05 14.12
CA LYS A 217 -1.45 10.20 12.94
C LYS A 217 -0.65 10.93 11.87
N THR A 218 0.16 10.18 11.15
CA THR A 218 0.78 10.64 9.91
C THR A 218 0.35 9.76 8.75
N MET A 219 -0.19 10.36 7.71
CA MET A 219 -0.56 9.71 6.47
C MET A 219 0.52 9.90 5.40
N TYR A 220 0.86 8.82 4.70
CA TYR A 220 1.69 8.82 3.51
C TYR A 220 0.85 8.40 2.31
N ILE A 221 0.78 9.27 1.30
CA ILE A 221 0.00 9.04 0.09
C ILE A 221 0.95 9.03 -1.10
N ALA A 222 1.02 7.91 -1.82
CA ALA A 222 1.68 7.87 -3.11
C ALA A 222 0.69 8.31 -4.20
N LEU A 223 1.08 9.34 -4.96
CA LEU A 223 0.31 9.89 -6.08
C LEU A 223 1.20 9.95 -7.32
N GLU A 224 0.69 9.48 -8.46
CA GLU A 224 1.36 9.63 -9.74
C GLU A 224 1.11 11.03 -10.32
N LYS A 225 1.96 12.01 -9.96
CA LYS A 225 1.91 13.39 -10.51
C LYS A 225 2.71 13.52 -11.82
N SER A 226 3.67 12.61 -12.08
CA SER A 226 4.50 12.53 -13.30
C SER A 226 5.24 11.17 -13.40
N ARG A 227 6.09 10.95 -14.42
CA ARG A 227 6.92 9.72 -14.56
C ARG A 227 7.82 9.40 -13.34
N ALA A 228 8.02 10.36 -12.45
CA ALA A 228 8.58 10.14 -11.12
C ALA A 228 7.42 10.15 -10.10
N GLY A 229 7.23 9.06 -9.36
CA GLY A 229 6.23 9.00 -8.29
C GLY A 229 6.61 9.92 -7.13
N ASN A 230 5.60 10.49 -6.46
CA ASN A 230 5.77 11.39 -5.31
C ASN A 230 5.03 10.83 -4.08
N ILE A 231 5.57 11.06 -2.89
CA ILE A 231 4.90 10.75 -1.62
C ILE A 231 4.57 12.05 -0.90
N MET A 232 3.27 12.27 -0.74
CA MET A 232 2.73 13.36 0.07
C MET A 232 2.62 12.90 1.52
N ARG A 233 3.13 13.71 2.45
CA ARG A 233 3.01 13.49 3.89
C ARG A 233 2.00 14.45 4.50
N VAL A 234 1.00 13.92 5.19
CA VAL A 234 0.00 14.69 5.94
C VAL A 234 0.05 14.29 7.40
N SER A 235 0.27 15.24 8.31
CA SER A 235 0.27 14.97 9.76
C SER A 235 -0.93 15.66 10.41
N GLY A 236 -1.67 14.89 11.23
CA GLY A 236 -2.83 15.37 11.99
C GLY A 236 -2.56 15.24 13.48
N ARG A 237 -3.01 16.24 14.25
CA ARG A 237 -3.04 16.17 15.71
C ARG A 237 -4.46 15.87 16.16
N ALA A 238 -4.59 14.90 17.05
CA ALA A 238 -5.88 14.67 17.69
C ALA A 238 -6.26 15.91 18.52
N PRO A 239 -7.55 16.29 18.57
CA PRO A 239 -7.99 17.35 19.46
C PRO A 239 -7.65 17.01 20.91
N ALA A 240 -7.23 18.03 21.67
CA ALA A 240 -6.83 17.93 23.07
C ALA A 240 -7.98 17.57 24.02
#